data_AF-A0A1F4ZSB1-F1
#
_entry.id   AF-A0A1F4ZSB1-F1
#
_cell.length_a   1.000
_cell.length_b   1.000
_cell.length_c   1.000
_cell.angle_alpha   90.00
_cell.angle_beta   90.00
_cell.angle_gamma   90.00
#
_symmetry.space_group_name_H-M   'P 1'
#
loop_
_entity.id
_entity.type
_entity.pdbx_description
1 polymer ?
#
loop_
_entity_poly.entity_id
_entity_poly.type
_entity_poly.pdbx_seq_one_letter_code
_entity_poly.pdbx_strand_id
1 'polypeptide(L)'
;MKRLGIWLLGVCILALNLSAMEGGAAAMKKAGYTLLDMYVKSFQEEASRGTGSGELETNLQAMATEAKKAKEAGDINLVFYAHYARILALTKLIVNPDPGNLLMPVIDREIADFLKDVTGEDIIARTGSVAIGQVANALAEELINLQIYLDTLEKREAMRKKFDEGMTGPPKK
;
A
#
# COMPACT_ATOMS: atom_id res chain seq x y z
N MET A 1 -54.66 -11.84 7.22
CA MET A 1 -53.70 -10.79 7.61
C MET A 1 -52.32 -11.40 7.93
N LYS A 2 -51.49 -11.81 6.96
CA LYS A 2 -50.11 -12.33 7.21
C LYS A 2 -49.18 -12.20 5.98
N ARG A 3 -49.11 -11.03 5.33
CA ARG A 3 -48.19 -10.79 4.19
C ARG A 3 -47.47 -9.44 4.22
N LEU A 4 -47.46 -8.74 5.35
CA LEU A 4 -46.86 -7.41 5.48
C LEU A 4 -45.43 -7.42 6.06
N GLY A 5 -44.96 -8.53 6.62
CA GLY A 5 -43.67 -8.60 7.34
C GLY A 5 -42.44 -8.88 6.47
N ILE A 6 -42.61 -9.35 5.22
CA ILE A 6 -41.49 -9.77 4.35
C ILE A 6 -40.87 -8.55 3.63
N TRP A 7 -41.63 -7.49 3.42
CA TRP A 7 -41.14 -6.27 2.75
C TRP A 7 -40.22 -5.41 3.65
N LEU A 8 -40.43 -5.42 4.97
CA LEU A 8 -39.59 -4.66 5.91
C LEU A 8 -38.19 -5.28 6.12
N LEU A 9 -38.06 -6.61 6.02
CA LEU A 9 -36.77 -7.29 6.14
C LEU A 9 -35.86 -7.09 4.92
N GLY A 10 -36.43 -6.98 3.71
CA GLY A 10 -35.65 -6.73 2.49
C GLY A 10 -35.03 -5.33 2.42
N VAL A 11 -35.70 -4.31 2.96
CA VAL A 11 -35.20 -2.93 2.97
C VAL A 11 -34.04 -2.76 3.97
N CYS A 12 -34.07 -3.45 5.11
CA CYS A 12 -32.96 -3.42 6.07
C CYS A 12 -31.66 -4.03 5.53
N ILE A 13 -31.75 -5.09 4.70
CA ILE A 13 -30.57 -5.75 4.11
C ILE A 13 -29.94 -4.88 3.00
N LEU A 14 -30.74 -4.09 2.26
CA LEU A 14 -30.21 -3.16 1.26
C LEU A 14 -29.52 -1.94 1.90
N ALA A 15 -30.07 -1.40 3.00
CA ALA A 15 -29.51 -0.23 3.69
C ALA A 15 -28.17 -0.52 4.41
N LEU A 16 -27.95 -1.75 4.87
CA LEU A 16 -26.70 -2.18 5.49
C LEU A 16 -25.52 -2.22 4.50
N ASN A 17 -25.76 -2.53 3.22
CA ASN A 17 -24.70 -2.58 2.22
C ASN A 17 -24.26 -1.19 1.74
N LEU A 18 -25.16 -0.20 1.76
CA LEU A 18 -24.82 1.16 1.32
C LEU A 18 -23.98 1.91 2.38
N SER A 19 -24.23 1.64 3.67
CA SER A 19 -23.48 2.24 4.78
C SER A 19 -22.08 1.62 4.97
N ALA A 20 -21.88 0.37 4.53
CA ALA A 20 -20.59 -0.30 4.58
C ALA A 20 -19.57 0.26 3.56
N MET A 21 -20.05 0.85 2.46
CA MET A 21 -19.21 1.36 1.38
C MET A 21 -18.56 2.70 1.75
N GLU A 22 -19.30 3.61 2.38
CA GLU A 22 -18.79 4.90 2.85
C GLU A 22 -17.88 4.76 4.08
N GLY A 23 -18.19 3.81 4.98
CA GLY A 23 -17.36 3.51 6.15
C GLY A 23 -16.03 2.84 5.79
N GLY A 24 -16.02 1.98 4.77
CA GLY A 24 -14.84 1.23 4.34
C GLY A 24 -13.72 2.12 3.79
N ALA A 25 -14.05 3.13 2.97
CA ALA A 25 -13.05 4.04 2.42
C ALA A 25 -12.37 4.91 3.50
N ALA A 26 -13.14 5.39 4.48
CA ALA A 26 -12.62 6.18 5.59
C ALA A 26 -11.73 5.35 6.54
N ALA A 27 -12.16 4.14 6.88
CA ALA A 27 -11.36 3.18 7.64
C ALA A 27 -10.04 2.88 6.92
N MET A 28 -10.12 2.67 5.60
CA MET A 28 -8.95 2.38 4.77
C MET A 28 -7.97 3.53 4.65
N LYS A 29 -8.44 4.75 4.45
CA LYS A 29 -7.58 5.93 4.50
C LYS A 29 -6.85 6.01 5.83
N LYS A 30 -7.57 5.87 6.95
CA LYS A 30 -6.97 5.95 8.29
C LYS A 30 -5.89 4.89 8.51
N ALA A 31 -6.19 3.62 8.22
CA ALA A 31 -5.24 2.53 8.39
C ALA A 31 -4.03 2.67 7.44
N GLY A 32 -4.28 2.98 6.17
CA GLY A 32 -3.23 3.20 5.18
C GLY A 32 -2.28 4.34 5.58
N TYR A 33 -2.83 5.50 5.97
CA TYR A 33 -2.02 6.62 6.43
C TYR A 33 -1.22 6.32 7.70
N THR A 34 -1.77 5.51 8.60
CA THR A 34 -1.07 5.08 9.81
C THR A 34 0.17 4.25 9.45
N LEU A 35 0.04 3.34 8.47
CA LEU A 35 1.18 2.54 7.98
C LEU A 35 2.23 3.41 7.28
N LEU A 36 1.82 4.34 6.40
CA LEU A 36 2.76 5.26 5.75
C LEU A 36 3.52 6.13 6.77
N ASP A 37 2.81 6.64 7.79
CA ASP A 37 3.38 7.44 8.87
C ASP A 37 4.37 6.64 9.73
N MET A 38 4.06 5.37 10.05
CA MET A 38 5.01 4.47 10.74
C MET A 38 6.32 4.34 9.95
N TYR A 39 6.23 4.12 8.64
CA TYR A 39 7.41 3.98 7.79
C TYR A 39 8.25 5.26 7.78
N VAL A 40 7.63 6.41 7.48
CA VAL A 40 8.35 7.69 7.42
C VAL A 40 9.02 8.03 8.77
N LYS A 41 8.30 7.84 9.88
CA LYS A 41 8.83 8.13 11.22
C LYS A 41 10.01 7.24 11.57
N SER A 42 9.97 5.94 11.28
CA SER A 42 11.10 5.04 11.54
C SER A 42 12.37 5.49 10.83
N PHE A 43 12.28 5.95 9.59
CA PHE A 43 13.45 6.47 8.87
C PHE A 43 13.94 7.83 9.41
N GLN A 44 13.03 8.72 9.80
CA GLN A 44 13.39 10.00 10.42
C GLN A 44 14.12 9.77 11.75
N GLU A 45 13.66 8.83 12.56
CA GLU A 45 14.28 8.45 13.83
C GLU A 45 15.69 7.90 13.61
N GLU A 46 15.88 6.95 12.69
CA GLU A 46 17.18 6.40 12.34
C GLU A 46 18.15 7.49 11.84
N ALA A 47 17.69 8.35 10.92
CA ALA A 47 18.48 9.47 10.40
C ALA A 47 18.92 10.44 11.50
N SER A 48 18.06 10.67 12.51
CA SER A 48 18.36 11.57 13.64
C SER A 48 19.35 10.99 14.64
N ARG A 49 19.37 9.66 14.81
CA ARG A 49 20.24 8.98 15.80
C ARG A 49 21.63 8.69 15.25
N GLY A 50 21.79 8.59 13.93
CA GLY A 50 23.07 8.27 13.28
C GLY A 50 23.60 6.87 13.61
N THR A 51 22.82 6.04 14.30
CA THR A 51 23.12 4.66 14.66
C THR A 51 22.58 3.72 13.59
N GLY A 52 23.39 2.77 13.13
CA GLY A 52 23.00 1.85 12.06
C GLY A 52 22.00 0.76 12.49
N SER A 53 20.95 0.60 11.66
CA SER A 53 20.18 -0.61 11.28
C SER A 53 19.52 -1.50 12.34
N GLY A 54 19.90 -1.44 13.62
CA GLY A 54 19.39 -2.37 14.65
C GLY A 54 17.93 -2.13 15.04
N GLU A 55 17.55 -0.87 15.23
CA GLU A 55 16.16 -0.50 15.57
C GLU A 55 15.26 -0.53 14.33
N LEU A 56 15.80 -0.15 13.16
CA LEU A 56 15.11 -0.24 11.88
C LEU A 56 14.57 -1.64 11.59
N GLU A 57 15.34 -2.69 11.86
CA GLU A 57 14.89 -4.07 11.69
C GLU A 57 13.63 -4.38 12.51
N THR A 58 13.66 -3.99 13.79
CA THR A 58 12.54 -4.19 14.71
C THR A 58 11.30 -3.41 14.23
N ASN A 59 11.52 -2.18 13.77
CA ASN A 59 10.47 -1.32 13.24
C ASN A 59 9.85 -1.90 11.96
N LEU A 60 10.65 -2.43 11.03
CA LEU A 60 10.16 -3.08 9.81
C LEU A 60 9.30 -4.30 10.13
N GLN A 61 9.69 -5.10 11.12
CA GLN A 61 8.90 -6.26 11.54
C GLN A 61 7.58 -5.86 12.21
N ALA A 62 7.59 -4.80 13.01
CA ALA A 62 6.37 -4.23 13.59
C ALA A 62 5.42 -3.70 12.49
N MET A 63 5.95 -2.96 11.53
CA MET A 63 5.20 -2.46 10.37
C MET A 63 4.59 -3.60 9.54
N ALA A 64 5.34 -4.66 9.26
CA ALA A 64 4.83 -5.81 8.52
C ALA A 64 3.71 -6.53 9.28
N THR A 65 3.84 -6.63 10.60
CA THR A 65 2.82 -7.20 11.48
C THR A 65 1.54 -6.37 11.45
N GLU A 66 1.67 -5.05 11.55
CA GLU A 66 0.52 -4.15 11.54
C GLU A 66 -0.18 -4.12 10.17
N ALA A 67 0.59 -4.10 9.07
CA ALA A 67 0.04 -4.19 7.72
C ALA A 67 -0.74 -5.50 7.52
N LYS A 68 -0.22 -6.62 8.05
CA LYS A 68 -0.91 -7.91 7.97
C LYS A 68 -2.22 -7.88 8.75
N LYS A 69 -2.22 -7.34 9.98
CA LYS A 69 -3.43 -7.20 10.79
C LYS A 69 -4.48 -6.31 10.11
N ALA A 70 -4.08 -5.14 9.61
CA ALA A 70 -4.98 -4.22 8.92
C ALA A 70 -5.59 -4.88 7.67
N LYS A 71 -4.82 -5.68 6.93
CA LYS A 71 -5.34 -6.46 5.80
C LYS A 71 -6.35 -7.51 6.25
N GLU A 72 -6.04 -8.28 7.29
CA GLU A 72 -6.91 -9.34 7.82
C GLU A 72 -8.22 -8.79 8.40
N ALA A 73 -8.17 -7.58 8.98
CA ALA A 73 -9.35 -6.86 9.46
C ALA A 73 -10.19 -6.24 8.32
N GLY A 74 -9.69 -6.24 7.07
CA GLY A 74 -10.32 -5.56 5.95
C GLY A 74 -10.14 -4.03 5.97
N ASP A 75 -9.32 -3.51 6.89
CA ASP A 75 -9.01 -2.09 6.98
C ASP A 75 -8.10 -1.63 5.85
N ILE A 76 -7.32 -2.52 5.21
CA ILE A 76 -6.65 -2.21 3.94
C ILE A 76 -6.90 -3.32 2.92
N ASN A 77 -7.00 -2.93 1.65
CA ASN A 77 -7.18 -3.90 0.58
C ASN A 77 -5.85 -4.52 0.12
N LEU A 78 -5.98 -5.56 -0.73
CA LEU A 78 -4.83 -6.33 -1.22
C LEU A 78 -3.85 -5.49 -2.04
N VAL A 79 -4.33 -4.49 -2.78
CA VAL A 79 -3.47 -3.64 -3.62
C VAL A 79 -2.58 -2.81 -2.71
N PHE A 80 -3.15 -2.04 -1.78
CA PHE A 80 -2.35 -1.25 -0.83
C PHE A 80 -1.34 -2.13 -0.07
N TYR A 81 -1.79 -3.28 0.43
CA TYR A 81 -0.94 -4.21 1.16
C TYR A 81 0.25 -4.70 0.32
N ALA A 82 0.05 -5.07 -0.95
CA ALA A 82 1.11 -5.61 -1.79
C ALA A 82 2.21 -4.57 -2.05
N HIS A 83 1.82 -3.34 -2.36
CA HIS A 83 2.74 -2.22 -2.60
C HIS A 83 3.50 -1.83 -1.32
N TYR A 84 2.79 -1.71 -0.19
CA TYR A 84 3.41 -1.42 1.10
C TYR A 84 4.37 -2.53 1.55
N ALA A 85 4.00 -3.81 1.40
CA ALA A 85 4.86 -4.93 1.73
C ALA A 85 6.12 -4.98 0.86
N ARG A 86 6.05 -4.58 -0.41
CA ARG A 86 7.21 -4.47 -1.30
C ARG A 86 8.20 -3.42 -0.81
N ILE A 87 7.72 -2.26 -0.37
CA ILE A 87 8.55 -1.22 0.25
C ILE A 87 9.30 -1.78 1.47
N LEU A 88 8.61 -2.48 2.36
CA LEU A 88 9.23 -3.09 3.55
C LEU A 88 10.28 -4.15 3.18
N ALA A 89 9.95 -5.03 2.24
CA ALA A 89 10.85 -6.08 1.78
C ALA A 89 12.11 -5.51 1.13
N LEU A 90 11.97 -4.49 0.28
CA LEU A 90 13.11 -3.84 -0.36
C LEU A 90 13.99 -3.15 0.67
N THR A 91 13.38 -2.41 1.60
CA THR A 91 14.11 -1.78 2.71
C THR A 91 14.92 -2.81 3.48
N LYS A 92 14.30 -3.94 3.84
CA LYS A 92 14.95 -5.07 4.54
C LYS A 92 16.18 -5.57 3.79
N LEU A 93 16.09 -5.74 2.47
CA LEU A 93 17.19 -6.22 1.64
C LEU A 93 18.37 -5.24 1.61
N ILE A 94 18.10 -3.94 1.65
CA ILE A 94 19.13 -2.89 1.58
C ILE A 94 19.87 -2.74 2.90
N VAL A 95 19.15 -2.82 4.02
CA VAL A 95 19.71 -2.53 5.35
C VAL A 95 20.36 -3.74 6.01
N ASN A 96 20.04 -4.94 5.52
CA ASN A 96 20.64 -6.17 6.02
C ASN A 96 22.00 -6.44 5.36
N PRO A 97 23.04 -6.80 6.15
CA PRO A 97 24.29 -7.26 5.59
C PRO A 97 24.13 -8.60 4.85
N ASP A 98 24.70 -8.70 3.64
CA ASP A 98 24.81 -9.94 2.85
C ASP A 98 26.28 -10.43 2.83
N PRO A 99 26.75 -11.10 3.91
CA PRO A 99 28.14 -11.54 3.98
C PRO A 99 28.45 -12.54 2.87
N GLY A 100 29.39 -12.18 2.01
CA GLY A 100 29.78 -12.98 0.84
C GLY A 100 29.03 -12.65 -0.44
N ASN A 101 28.14 -11.64 -0.43
CA ASN A 101 27.41 -11.17 -1.62
C ASN A 101 26.62 -12.28 -2.34
N LEU A 102 26.13 -13.28 -1.60
CA LEU A 102 25.46 -14.45 -2.18
C LEU A 102 24.09 -14.08 -2.73
N LEU A 103 23.41 -13.15 -2.08
CA LEU A 103 22.09 -12.66 -2.48
C LEU A 103 22.17 -11.45 -3.39
N MET A 104 23.34 -10.85 -3.58
CA MET A 104 23.54 -9.64 -4.38
C MET A 104 22.90 -9.70 -5.78
N PRO A 105 23.00 -10.80 -6.57
CA PRO A 105 22.34 -10.86 -7.88
C PRO A 105 20.80 -10.79 -7.79
N VAL A 106 20.22 -11.30 -6.71
CA VAL A 106 18.78 -11.23 -6.44
C VAL A 106 18.43 -9.82 -5.99
N ILE A 107 19.18 -9.26 -5.04
CA ILE A 107 18.97 -7.90 -4.53
C ILE A 107 19.03 -6.87 -5.67
N ASP A 108 20.06 -6.95 -6.53
CA ASP A 108 20.23 -6.09 -7.71
C ASP A 108 19.01 -6.14 -8.63
N ARG A 109 18.49 -7.34 -8.89
CA ARG A 109 17.32 -7.53 -9.76
C ARG A 109 16.06 -6.95 -9.13
N GLU A 110 15.80 -7.23 -7.85
CA GLU A 110 14.61 -6.71 -7.16
C GLU A 110 14.65 -5.17 -7.07
N ILE A 111 15.83 -4.58 -6.86
CA ILE A 111 16.03 -3.12 -6.90
C ILE A 111 15.77 -2.59 -8.32
N ALA A 112 16.28 -3.24 -9.35
CA ALA A 112 16.09 -2.82 -10.74
C ALA A 112 14.61 -2.83 -11.14
N ASP A 113 13.93 -3.93 -10.82
CA ASP A 113 12.51 -4.11 -11.11
C ASP A 113 11.68 -3.08 -10.32
N PHE A 114 12.03 -2.81 -9.06
CA PHE A 114 11.35 -1.78 -8.26
C PHE A 114 11.53 -0.38 -8.83
N LEU A 115 12.76 0.02 -9.15
CA LEU A 115 13.05 1.31 -9.78
C LEU A 115 12.24 1.49 -11.05
N LYS A 116 12.29 0.50 -11.93
CA LYS A 116 11.59 0.53 -13.20
C LYS A 116 10.08 0.60 -13.04
N ASP A 117 9.51 -0.18 -12.11
CA ASP A 117 8.06 -0.19 -11.88
C ASP A 117 7.53 1.13 -11.31
N VAL A 118 8.30 1.76 -10.42
CA VAL A 118 7.86 2.97 -9.70
C VAL A 118 8.15 4.23 -10.49
N THR A 119 9.36 4.33 -11.06
CA THR A 119 9.87 5.57 -11.68
C THR A 119 9.93 5.50 -13.21
N GLY A 120 9.92 4.29 -13.78
CA GLY A 120 10.19 4.08 -15.20
C GLY A 120 11.67 4.17 -15.59
N GLU A 121 12.57 4.37 -14.62
CA GLU A 121 14.01 4.51 -14.85
C GLU A 121 14.77 3.19 -14.71
N ASP A 122 15.89 3.06 -15.43
CA ASP A 122 16.86 1.99 -15.24
C ASP A 122 17.88 2.34 -14.13
N ILE A 123 18.54 1.33 -13.56
CA ILE A 123 19.64 1.54 -12.61
C ILE A 123 20.79 2.28 -13.30
N ILE A 124 21.21 3.42 -12.74
CA ILE A 124 22.36 4.20 -13.22
C ILE A 124 23.65 3.68 -12.59
N ALA A 125 23.62 3.32 -11.31
CA ALA A 125 24.76 2.77 -10.58
C ALA A 125 24.32 1.64 -9.65
N ARG A 126 25.12 0.56 -9.59
CA ARG A 126 24.84 -0.60 -8.71
C ARG A 126 25.37 -0.42 -7.28
N THR A 127 26.33 0.48 -7.08
CA THR A 127 26.96 0.71 -5.78
C THR A 127 27.25 2.20 -5.57
N GLY A 128 27.52 2.56 -4.31
CA GLY A 128 27.87 3.92 -3.92
C GLY A 128 26.67 4.85 -3.69
N SER A 129 26.96 6.13 -3.43
CA SER A 129 25.95 7.13 -3.05
C SER A 129 24.89 7.37 -4.12
N VAL A 130 25.24 7.22 -5.41
CA VAL A 130 24.31 7.34 -6.53
C VAL A 130 23.25 6.22 -6.48
N ALA A 131 23.67 4.98 -6.25
CA ALA A 131 22.77 3.84 -6.13
C ALA A 131 21.80 4.02 -4.95
N ILE A 132 22.33 4.44 -3.79
CA ILE A 132 21.53 4.72 -2.59
C ILE A 132 20.51 5.83 -2.86
N GLY A 133 20.94 6.90 -3.54
CA GLY A 133 20.07 8.03 -3.90
C GLY A 133 18.91 7.62 -4.83
N GLN A 134 19.17 6.81 -5.85
CA GLN A 134 18.13 6.32 -6.75
C GLN A 134 17.08 5.49 -6.01
N VAL A 135 17.54 4.57 -5.16
CA VAL A 135 16.65 3.70 -4.39
C VAL A 135 15.83 4.51 -3.38
N ALA A 136 16.44 5.47 -2.69
CA ALA A 136 15.72 6.37 -1.78
C ALA A 136 14.65 7.19 -2.53
N ASN A 137 14.96 7.68 -3.73
CA ASN A 137 14.00 8.39 -4.57
C ASN A 137 12.82 7.49 -4.98
N ALA A 138 13.09 6.26 -5.42
CA ALA A 138 12.03 5.31 -5.77
C ALA A 138 11.15 4.94 -4.57
N LEU A 139 11.73 4.77 -3.38
CA LEU A 139 10.96 4.55 -2.15
C LEU A 139 10.04 5.74 -1.84
N ALA A 140 10.53 6.97 -1.99
CA ALA A 140 9.73 8.18 -1.80
C ALA A 140 8.58 8.28 -2.82
N GLU A 141 8.85 8.02 -4.10
CA GLU A 141 7.82 7.99 -5.15
C GLU A 141 6.75 6.92 -4.87
N GLU A 142 7.13 5.75 -4.37
CA GLU A 142 6.16 4.70 -4.04
C GLU A 142 5.29 5.07 -2.83
N LEU A 143 5.84 5.77 -1.82
CA LEU A 143 5.04 6.32 -0.73
C LEU A 143 4.04 7.37 -1.23
N ILE A 144 4.45 8.23 -2.17
CA ILE A 144 3.57 9.20 -2.82
C ILE A 144 2.47 8.49 -3.62
N ASN A 145 2.81 7.45 -4.38
CA ASN A 145 1.85 6.62 -5.12
C ASN A 145 0.81 6.00 -4.18
N LEU A 146 1.23 5.47 -3.03
CA LEU A 146 0.34 4.93 -2.02
C LEU A 146 -0.55 6.01 -1.38
N GLN A 147 -0.02 7.20 -1.13
CA GLN A 147 -0.82 8.33 -0.64
C GLN A 147 -1.88 8.75 -1.66
N ILE A 148 -1.48 8.94 -2.93
CA ILE A 148 -2.40 9.24 -4.04
C ILE A 148 -3.47 8.15 -4.16
N TYR A 149 -3.09 6.89 -4.00
CA TYR A 149 -4.01 5.77 -4.02
C TYR A 149 -5.08 5.90 -2.94
N LEU A 150 -4.70 6.19 -1.69
CA LEU A 150 -5.64 6.42 -0.58
C LEU A 150 -6.56 7.62 -0.85
N ASP A 151 -6.01 8.72 -1.36
CA ASP A 151 -6.76 9.95 -1.64
C ASP A 151 -7.74 9.82 -2.80
N THR A 152 -7.50 8.85 -3.68
CA THR A 152 -8.31 8.64 -4.90
C THR A 152 -9.26 7.45 -4.83
N LEU A 153 -9.36 6.74 -3.69
CA LEU A 153 -10.24 5.55 -3.54
C LEU A 153 -11.68 5.81 -4.02
N GLU A 154 -12.34 6.82 -3.47
CA GLU A 154 -13.73 7.18 -3.82
C GLU A 154 -13.85 7.64 -5.28
N LYS A 155 -12.87 8.43 -5.76
CA LYS A 155 -12.85 8.91 -7.15
C LYS A 155 -12.73 7.75 -8.13
N ARG A 156 -11.89 6.76 -7.82
CA ARG A 156 -11.67 5.56 -8.63
C ARG A 156 -12.93 4.73 -8.73
N GLU A 157 -13.63 4.54 -7.61
CA GLU A 157 -14.90 3.82 -7.57
C GLU A 157 -15.98 4.53 -8.39
N ALA A 158 -16.10 5.86 -8.23
CA ALA A 158 -17.04 6.66 -9.01
C ALA A 158 -16.73 6.61 -10.51
N MET A 159 -15.46 6.66 -10.91
CA MET A 159 -15.05 6.51 -12.31
C MET A 159 -15.35 5.11 -12.83
N ARG A 160 -15.12 4.06 -12.03
CA ARG A 160 -15.42 2.69 -12.41
C ARG A 160 -16.91 2.49 -12.66
N LYS A 161 -17.75 2.99 -11.76
CA LYS A 161 -19.22 2.94 -11.92
C LYS A 161 -19.68 3.64 -13.21
N LYS A 162 -19.17 4.86 -13.47
CA LYS A 162 -19.48 5.60 -14.70
C LYS A 162 -19.06 4.83 -15.96
N PHE A 163 -17.89 4.19 -15.92
CA PHE A 163 -17.39 3.40 -17.05
C PHE A 163 -18.27 2.16 -17.30
N ASP A 164 -18.66 1.46 -16.24
CA ASP A 164 -19.51 0.26 -16.33
C ASP A 164 -20.93 0.59 -16.82
N GLU A 165 -21.50 1.72 -16.38
CA GLU A 165 -22.79 2.26 -16.87
C GLU A 165 -22.72 2.64 -18.37
N GLY A 166 -21.60 3.21 -18.82
CA GLY A 166 -21.39 3.53 -20.23
C GLY A 166 -21.24 2.31 -21.13
N MET A 167 -20.70 1.20 -20.62
CA MET A 167 -20.48 -0.04 -21.36
C MET A 167 -21.70 -0.95 -21.46
N THR A 168 -22.62 -0.89 -20.49
CA THR A 168 -23.78 -1.80 -20.43
C THR A 168 -24.98 -1.35 -21.25
N GLY A 169 -24.95 -0.13 -21.80
CA GLY A 169 -26.06 0.47 -22.55
C GLY A 169 -27.30 0.72 -21.67
N PRO A 170 -28.27 1.54 -22.10
CA PRO A 170 -29.47 1.79 -21.32
C PRO A 170 -30.24 0.47 -21.10
N PRO A 171 -30.83 0.25 -19.91
CA PRO A 171 -31.62 -0.94 -19.64
C PRO A 171 -32.74 -1.04 -20.69
N LYS A 172 -32.87 -2.21 -21.31
CA LYS A 172 -33.99 -2.49 -22.23
C LYS A 172 -35.28 -2.28 -21.45
N LYS A 173 -36.07 -1.29 -21.88
CA LYS A 173 -37.42 -1.01 -21.39
C LYS A 173 -38.35 -2.19 -21.65
#